data_AF-A0A1W9KNK9-F1
#
_entry.id   AF-A0A1W9KNK9-F1
#
_cell.length_a   1.000
_cell.length_b   1.000
_cell.length_c   1.000
_cell.angle_alpha   90.00
_cell.angle_beta   90.00
_cell.angle_gamma   90.00
#
_symmetry.space_group_name_H-M   'P 1'
#
loop_
_entity.id
_entity.type
_entity.pdbx_description
1 polymer ?
#
loop_
_entity_poly.entity_id
_entity_poly.type
_entity_poly.pdbx_seq_one_letter_code
_entity_poly.pdbx_strand_id
1 'polypeptide(L)'
;MQATATQASAPTLLSQGIAAGLSIRPFFNRSQFLAVAVASDPKNSEEAEFFLRKLIDLAQQIDTMPKTYEQDGKGDEAIVHLHYFLGGSDWYITEKDMDGGIEQAFGYAILNGDDECAELGYISIQEITAYGAELDLHFTPCTLGEIKAKRRQADQAEAFNPNPWVLVNNPGQDDEDIVADFPTFAEAVTAKKEAGEGDIMKRLDDGTLTTEF
;
A
#
# COMPACT_ATOMS: atom_id res chain seq x y z
N MET A 1 -0.46 -51.20 -38.70
CA MET A 1 -0.68 -49.74 -38.54
C MET A 1 -0.59 -49.44 -37.05
N GLN A 2 0.56 -48.99 -36.57
CA GLN A 2 0.67 -48.44 -35.21
C GLN A 2 0.42 -46.93 -35.31
N ALA A 3 -0.61 -46.46 -34.63
CA ALA A 3 -0.91 -45.04 -34.49
C ALA A 3 0.18 -44.42 -33.60
N THR A 4 0.99 -43.55 -34.18
CA THR A 4 1.90 -42.68 -33.45
C THR A 4 1.06 -41.70 -32.64
N ALA A 5 0.99 -41.92 -31.32
CA ALA A 5 0.44 -40.94 -30.40
C ALA A 5 1.34 -39.69 -30.42
N THR A 6 0.80 -38.58 -30.91
CA THR A 6 1.43 -37.26 -30.82
C THR A 6 1.49 -36.88 -29.34
N GLN A 7 2.67 -37.00 -28.72
CA GLN A 7 2.93 -36.38 -27.41
C GLN A 7 2.85 -34.86 -27.59
N ALA A 8 1.92 -34.22 -26.89
CA ALA A 8 1.90 -32.77 -26.78
C ALA A 8 3.20 -32.29 -26.12
N SER A 9 3.91 -31.35 -26.75
CA SER A 9 5.10 -30.72 -26.19
C SER A 9 4.77 -29.95 -24.91
N ALA A 10 5.70 -29.94 -23.94
CA ALA A 10 5.53 -29.20 -22.69
C ALA A 10 5.24 -27.70 -22.95
N PRO A 11 4.37 -27.07 -22.16
CA PRO A 11 3.97 -25.68 -22.36
C PRO A 11 5.15 -24.72 -22.13
N THR A 12 5.31 -23.74 -23.02
CA THR A 12 6.37 -22.71 -22.93
C THR A 12 6.01 -21.62 -21.92
N LEU A 13 6.99 -20.85 -21.44
CA LEU A 13 6.76 -19.70 -20.56
C LEU A 13 5.72 -18.74 -21.14
N LEU A 14 5.81 -18.43 -22.44
CA LEU A 14 4.84 -17.56 -23.11
C LEU A 14 3.42 -18.14 -23.05
N SER A 15 3.25 -19.42 -23.36
CA SER A 15 1.92 -20.05 -23.31
C SER A 15 1.34 -20.12 -21.90
N GLN A 16 2.18 -20.36 -20.89
CA GLN A 16 1.78 -20.37 -19.48
C GLN A 16 1.41 -18.97 -19.00
N GLY A 17 2.24 -17.96 -19.29
CA GLY A 17 1.99 -16.57 -18.91
C GLY A 17 0.74 -15.99 -19.58
N ILE A 18 0.48 -16.32 -20.85
CA ILE A 18 -0.78 -15.93 -21.52
C ILE A 18 -1.98 -16.58 -20.84
N ALA A 19 -1.91 -17.89 -20.54
CA ALA A 19 -3.01 -18.60 -19.88
C ALA A 19 -3.28 -18.02 -18.49
N ALA A 20 -2.23 -17.79 -17.70
CA ALA A 20 -2.31 -17.17 -16.38
C ALA A 20 -2.88 -15.74 -16.47
N GLY A 21 -2.39 -14.91 -17.38
CA GLY A 21 -2.90 -13.56 -17.58
C GLY A 21 -4.38 -13.53 -17.96
N LEU A 22 -4.85 -14.48 -18.78
CA LEU A 22 -6.26 -14.59 -19.11
C LEU A 22 -7.11 -15.01 -17.91
N SER A 23 -6.65 -15.92 -17.06
CA SER A 23 -7.40 -16.36 -15.89
C SER A 23 -7.54 -15.28 -14.83
N ILE A 24 -6.54 -14.42 -14.66
CA ILE A 24 -6.57 -13.33 -13.67
C ILE A 24 -6.97 -11.98 -14.24
N ARG A 25 -7.27 -11.87 -15.54
CA ARG A 25 -7.73 -10.63 -16.15
C ARG A 25 -8.83 -9.90 -15.36
N PRO A 26 -9.85 -10.57 -14.79
CA PRO A 26 -10.91 -9.89 -14.04
C PRO A 26 -10.41 -9.17 -12.76
N PHE A 27 -9.23 -9.50 -12.26
CA PHE A 27 -8.62 -8.90 -11.08
C PHE A 27 -7.91 -7.58 -11.36
N PHE A 28 -7.83 -7.16 -12.63
CA PHE A 28 -7.16 -5.94 -13.05
C PHE A 28 -8.16 -4.92 -13.57
N ASN A 29 -7.89 -3.64 -13.33
CA ASN A 29 -8.52 -2.61 -14.16
C ASN A 29 -8.02 -2.72 -15.61
N ARG A 30 -8.82 -2.19 -16.55
CA ARG A 30 -8.57 -2.34 -17.99
C ARG A 30 -7.23 -1.76 -18.42
N SER A 31 -6.87 -0.58 -17.92
CA SER A 31 -5.65 0.14 -18.33
C SER A 31 -4.40 -0.59 -17.84
N GLN A 32 -4.40 -1.00 -16.59
CA GLN A 32 -3.31 -1.76 -15.98
C GLN A 32 -3.10 -3.10 -16.71
N PHE A 33 -4.18 -3.85 -16.98
CA PHE A 33 -4.07 -5.12 -17.69
C PHE A 33 -3.46 -4.95 -19.10
N LEU A 34 -3.84 -3.89 -19.82
CA LEU A 34 -3.27 -3.60 -21.13
C LEU A 34 -1.78 -3.28 -21.05
N ALA A 35 -1.36 -2.50 -20.04
CA ALA A 35 0.05 -2.20 -19.82
C ALA A 35 0.86 -3.48 -19.55
N VAL A 36 0.37 -4.34 -18.64
CA VAL A 36 1.01 -5.63 -18.34
C VAL A 36 1.04 -6.54 -19.56
N ALA A 37 -0.03 -6.60 -20.34
CA ALA A 37 -0.10 -7.41 -21.55
C ALA A 37 0.91 -6.96 -22.62
N VAL A 38 1.08 -5.65 -22.82
CA VAL A 38 2.10 -5.09 -23.71
C VAL A 38 3.51 -5.38 -23.17
N ALA A 39 3.72 -5.18 -21.87
CA ALA A 39 5.02 -5.43 -21.24
C ALA A 39 5.41 -6.93 -21.25
N SER A 40 4.43 -7.83 -21.35
CA SER A 40 4.62 -9.28 -21.46
C SER A 40 4.91 -9.78 -22.88
N ASP A 41 4.92 -8.92 -23.90
CA ASP A 41 5.16 -9.33 -25.30
C ASP A 41 6.66 -9.47 -25.60
N PRO A 42 7.19 -10.69 -25.81
CA PRO A 42 8.62 -10.89 -26.06
C PRO A 42 9.14 -10.26 -27.35
N LYS A 43 8.25 -9.85 -28.26
CA LYS A 43 8.65 -9.16 -29.50
C LYS A 43 8.91 -7.68 -29.28
N ASN A 44 8.30 -7.10 -28.26
CA ASN A 44 8.20 -5.65 -28.08
C ASN A 44 8.72 -5.16 -26.73
N SER A 45 9.10 -6.07 -25.83
CA SER A 45 9.53 -5.74 -24.46
C SER A 45 10.73 -6.59 -24.03
N GLU A 46 11.77 -5.94 -23.50
CA GLU A 46 12.91 -6.59 -22.86
C GLU A 46 12.53 -7.20 -21.49
N GLU A 47 11.44 -6.73 -20.88
CA GLU A 47 10.93 -7.17 -19.57
C GLU A 47 9.89 -8.29 -19.68
N ALA A 48 9.63 -8.80 -20.90
CA ALA A 48 8.58 -9.76 -21.15
C ALA A 48 8.67 -11.02 -20.30
N GLU A 49 9.88 -11.57 -20.10
CA GLU A 49 10.07 -12.73 -19.25
C GLU A 49 9.67 -12.45 -17.78
N PHE A 50 10.01 -11.27 -17.27
CA PHE A 50 9.65 -10.86 -15.92
C PHE A 50 8.13 -10.79 -15.76
N PHE A 51 7.42 -10.10 -16.66
CA PHE A 51 5.97 -9.97 -16.57
C PHE A 51 5.23 -11.29 -16.80
N LEU A 52 5.70 -12.14 -17.72
CA LEU A 52 5.12 -13.48 -17.92
C LEU A 52 5.21 -14.33 -16.65
N ARG A 53 6.38 -14.33 -15.98
CA ARG A 53 6.53 -15.02 -14.68
C ARG A 53 5.64 -14.39 -13.63
N LYS A 54 5.58 -13.06 -13.59
CA LYS A 54 4.75 -12.35 -12.62
C LYS A 54 3.27 -12.69 -12.74
N LEU A 55 2.76 -12.82 -13.97
CA LEU A 55 1.39 -13.26 -14.24
C LEU A 55 1.15 -14.69 -13.74
N ILE A 56 2.10 -15.60 -13.95
CA ILE A 56 2.03 -16.99 -13.46
C ILE A 56 1.99 -17.01 -11.93
N ASP A 57 2.94 -16.33 -11.29
CA ASP A 57 3.05 -16.29 -9.82
C ASP A 57 1.79 -15.70 -9.19
N LEU A 58 1.27 -14.61 -9.76
CA LEU A 58 0.06 -13.97 -9.29
C LEU A 58 -1.18 -14.86 -9.48
N ALA A 59 -1.30 -15.55 -10.62
CA ALA A 59 -2.37 -16.51 -10.85
C ALA A 59 -2.34 -17.65 -9.84
N GLN A 60 -1.15 -18.18 -9.54
CA GLN A 60 -0.99 -19.20 -8.51
C GLN A 60 -1.33 -18.68 -7.12
N GLN A 61 -0.96 -17.44 -6.80
CA GLN A 61 -1.31 -16.82 -5.52
C GLN A 61 -2.82 -16.66 -5.37
N ILE A 62 -3.51 -16.16 -6.40
CA ILE A 62 -4.98 -16.03 -6.40
C ILE A 62 -5.64 -17.41 -6.32
N ASP A 63 -5.10 -18.43 -6.99
CA ASP A 63 -5.64 -19.79 -6.92
C ASP A 63 -5.48 -20.42 -5.53
N THR A 64 -4.41 -20.09 -4.81
CA THR A 64 -4.10 -20.71 -3.51
C THR A 64 -4.49 -19.88 -2.29
N MET A 65 -4.83 -18.59 -2.46
CA MET A 65 -5.25 -17.76 -1.32
C MET A 65 -6.55 -18.28 -0.69
N PRO A 66 -6.74 -18.08 0.63
CA PRO A 66 -7.88 -18.62 1.35
C PRO A 66 -9.21 -18.09 0.81
N LYS A 67 -10.24 -18.92 0.83
CA LYS A 67 -11.63 -18.52 0.56
C LYS A 67 -12.25 -17.84 1.78
N THR A 68 -13.36 -17.15 1.59
CA THR A 68 -14.13 -16.54 2.68
C THR A 68 -14.30 -17.52 3.85
N TYR A 69 -14.05 -17.05 5.07
CA TYR A 69 -14.10 -17.78 6.35
C TYR A 69 -12.94 -18.75 6.63
N GLU A 70 -11.99 -18.96 5.71
CA GLU A 70 -10.84 -19.84 5.95
C GLU A 70 -9.75 -19.19 6.85
N GLN A 71 -9.84 -17.88 7.09
CA GLN A 71 -9.01 -17.12 8.02
C GLN A 71 -9.78 -16.59 9.24
N ASP A 72 -11.03 -17.01 9.42
CA ASP A 72 -11.86 -16.60 10.57
C ASP A 72 -11.17 -16.88 11.91
N GLY A 73 -11.27 -15.92 12.82
CA GLY A 73 -10.70 -16.00 14.16
C GLY A 73 -9.19 -15.73 14.25
N LYS A 74 -8.49 -15.51 13.12
CA LYS A 74 -7.06 -15.15 13.13
C LYS A 74 -6.80 -13.68 13.51
N GLY A 75 -7.78 -12.80 13.32
CA GLY A 75 -7.63 -11.37 13.60
C GLY A 75 -6.43 -10.78 12.85
N ASP A 76 -5.51 -10.14 13.58
CA ASP A 76 -4.30 -9.55 12.99
C ASP A 76 -3.30 -10.57 12.44
N GLU A 77 -3.44 -11.86 12.76
CA GLU A 77 -2.62 -12.95 12.17
C GLU A 77 -3.15 -13.41 10.80
N ALA A 78 -4.28 -12.88 10.33
CA ALA A 78 -4.77 -13.15 8.99
C ALA A 78 -3.75 -12.66 7.94
N ILE A 79 -3.52 -13.45 6.90
CA ILE A 79 -2.60 -13.12 5.81
C ILE A 79 -3.35 -12.32 4.75
N VAL A 80 -2.83 -11.14 4.43
CA VAL A 80 -3.22 -10.35 3.27
C VAL A 80 -2.48 -10.91 2.06
N HIS A 81 -3.21 -11.22 1.00
CA HIS A 81 -2.66 -11.79 -0.23
C HIS A 81 -2.61 -10.77 -1.37
N LEU A 82 -3.62 -9.91 -1.51
CA LEU A 82 -3.66 -8.91 -2.58
C LEU A 82 -3.77 -7.51 -1.97
N HIS A 83 -3.22 -6.53 -2.67
CA HIS A 83 -3.33 -5.12 -2.32
C HIS A 83 -3.77 -4.34 -3.55
N TYR A 84 -4.80 -3.52 -3.40
CA TYR A 84 -5.28 -2.60 -4.41
C TYR A 84 -5.17 -1.18 -3.88
N PHE A 85 -4.85 -0.23 -4.76
CA PHE A 85 -4.75 1.18 -4.40
C PHE A 85 -5.38 2.10 -5.45
N LEU A 86 -5.95 3.22 -4.99
CA LEU A 86 -6.45 4.31 -5.83
C LEU A 86 -6.46 5.62 -5.04
N GLY A 87 -5.61 6.57 -5.44
CA GLY A 87 -5.46 7.82 -4.70
C GLY A 87 -4.98 7.55 -3.27
N GLY A 88 -5.72 8.02 -2.27
CA GLY A 88 -5.46 7.69 -0.86
C GLY A 88 -6.20 6.46 -0.34
N SER A 89 -6.88 5.69 -1.19
CA SER A 89 -7.64 4.50 -0.75
C SER A 89 -6.86 3.22 -1.02
N ASP A 90 -6.87 2.32 -0.05
CA ASP A 90 -6.19 1.02 -0.09
C ASP A 90 -7.18 -0.10 0.25
N TRP A 91 -7.12 -1.23 -0.48
CA TRP A 91 -7.86 -2.44 -0.18
C TRP A 91 -6.92 -3.64 -0.07
N TYR A 92 -6.84 -4.22 1.11
CA TYR A 92 -6.00 -5.36 1.44
C TYR A 92 -6.86 -6.63 1.51
N ILE A 93 -6.75 -7.51 0.53
CA ILE A 93 -7.59 -8.71 0.43
C ILE A 93 -6.95 -9.86 1.19
N THR A 94 -7.66 -10.37 2.21
CA THR A 94 -7.24 -11.55 2.98
C THR A 94 -7.82 -12.84 2.40
N GLU A 95 -9.02 -12.78 1.85
CA GLU A 95 -9.73 -13.96 1.35
C GLU A 95 -10.40 -13.67 0.01
N LYS A 96 -10.34 -14.64 -0.90
CA LYS A 96 -11.07 -14.59 -2.16
C LYS A 96 -12.50 -15.07 -1.98
N ASP A 97 -13.31 -14.76 -2.97
CA ASP A 97 -14.67 -15.27 -3.10
C ASP A 97 -14.70 -16.82 -3.00
N MET A 98 -15.72 -17.37 -2.33
CA MET A 98 -15.90 -18.82 -2.18
C MET A 98 -15.93 -19.57 -3.52
N ASP A 99 -16.55 -18.96 -4.53
CA ASP A 99 -16.69 -19.52 -5.87
C ASP A 99 -15.52 -19.16 -6.79
N GLY A 100 -14.52 -18.45 -6.28
CA GLY A 100 -13.36 -17.96 -7.05
C GLY A 100 -13.69 -16.77 -7.96
N GLY A 101 -14.84 -16.13 -7.75
CA GLY A 101 -15.21 -14.87 -8.38
C GLY A 101 -14.45 -13.66 -7.83
N ILE A 102 -14.89 -12.48 -8.26
CA ILE A 102 -14.33 -11.16 -7.88
C ILE A 102 -15.37 -10.27 -7.20
N GLU A 103 -16.56 -10.80 -6.93
CA GLU A 103 -17.72 -10.06 -6.45
C GLU A 103 -17.74 -9.93 -4.93
N GLN A 104 -17.30 -10.96 -4.20
CA GLN A 104 -17.37 -11.02 -2.74
C GLN A 104 -16.06 -11.50 -2.10
N ALA A 105 -14.95 -10.82 -2.38
CA ALA A 105 -13.73 -11.00 -1.60
C ALA A 105 -13.91 -10.44 -0.17
N PHE A 106 -13.04 -10.82 0.76
CA PHE A 106 -13.03 -10.28 2.13
C PHE A 106 -11.67 -9.67 2.44
N GLY A 107 -11.66 -8.52 3.12
CA GLY A 107 -10.42 -7.81 3.38
C GLY A 107 -10.61 -6.53 4.19
N TYR A 108 -9.52 -5.78 4.31
CA TYR A 108 -9.41 -4.53 5.05
C TYR A 108 -9.39 -3.34 4.08
N ALA A 109 -10.32 -2.42 4.23
CA ALA A 109 -10.45 -1.24 3.39
C ALA A 109 -10.10 0.03 4.16
N ILE A 110 -9.29 0.88 3.54
CA ILE A 110 -8.96 2.22 4.00
C ILE A 110 -9.39 3.17 2.90
N LEU A 111 -10.25 4.14 3.21
CA LEU A 111 -10.78 5.07 2.22
C LEU A 111 -10.21 6.47 2.48
N ASN A 112 -9.70 7.11 1.43
CA ASN A 112 -9.15 8.48 1.49
C ASN A 112 -8.06 8.68 2.57
N GLY A 113 -7.32 7.63 2.90
CA GLY A 113 -6.26 7.65 3.90
C GLY A 113 -6.74 7.67 5.35
N ASP A 114 -8.05 7.50 5.59
CA ASP A 114 -8.64 7.53 6.92
C ASP A 114 -8.50 6.17 7.62
N ASP A 115 -7.45 6.00 8.42
CA ASP A 115 -7.23 4.80 9.26
C ASP A 115 -8.26 4.66 10.39
N GLU A 116 -8.86 5.76 10.87
CA GLU A 116 -9.82 5.70 11.98
C GLU A 116 -11.13 5.06 11.53
N CYS A 117 -11.51 5.29 10.27
CA CYS A 117 -12.68 4.69 9.63
C CYS A 117 -12.38 3.41 8.83
N ALA A 118 -11.16 2.87 8.92
CA ALA A 118 -10.80 1.67 8.19
C ALA A 118 -11.49 0.42 8.77
N GLU A 119 -12.00 -0.45 7.88
CA GLU A 119 -12.88 -1.55 8.27
C GLU A 119 -12.54 -2.87 7.57
N LEU A 120 -12.86 -3.98 8.25
CA LEU A 120 -12.86 -5.32 7.65
C LEU A 120 -14.26 -5.61 7.10
N GLY A 121 -14.34 -6.04 5.85
CA GLY A 121 -15.62 -6.32 5.21
C GLY A 121 -15.50 -6.99 3.85
N TYR A 122 -16.66 -7.19 3.23
CA TYR A 122 -16.73 -7.67 1.86
C TYR A 122 -16.32 -6.57 0.89
N ILE A 123 -15.49 -6.94 -0.08
CA ILE A 123 -14.94 -6.05 -1.09
C ILE A 123 -15.25 -6.66 -2.45
N SER A 124 -15.92 -5.88 -3.30
CA SER A 124 -16.08 -6.22 -4.71
C SER A 124 -14.84 -5.77 -5.49
N ILE A 125 -13.98 -6.74 -5.83
CA ILE A 125 -12.82 -6.49 -6.71
C ILE A 125 -13.31 -5.99 -8.07
N GLN A 126 -14.45 -6.49 -8.56
CA GLN A 126 -15.09 -6.00 -9.77
C GLN A 126 -15.38 -4.50 -9.70
N GLU A 127 -15.95 -4.02 -8.59
CA GLU A 127 -16.31 -2.62 -8.42
C GLU A 127 -15.07 -1.72 -8.35
N ILE A 128 -14.12 -2.03 -7.46
CA ILE A 128 -12.94 -1.17 -7.27
C ILE A 128 -12.09 -1.09 -8.55
N THR A 129 -11.93 -2.19 -9.28
CA THR A 129 -11.18 -2.20 -10.54
C THR A 129 -11.94 -1.49 -11.66
N ALA A 130 -13.27 -1.53 -11.67
CA ALA A 130 -14.09 -0.74 -12.59
C ALA A 130 -13.94 0.77 -12.35
N TYR A 131 -13.72 1.19 -11.10
CA TYR A 131 -13.42 2.58 -10.72
C TYR A 131 -11.93 2.95 -10.83
N GLY A 132 -11.09 2.02 -11.28
CA GLY A 132 -9.70 2.31 -11.63
C GLY A 132 -8.67 1.93 -10.57
N ALA A 133 -9.05 1.22 -9.50
CA ALA A 133 -8.07 0.69 -8.56
C ALA A 133 -7.08 -0.24 -9.27
N GLU A 134 -5.80 -0.08 -8.95
CA GLU A 134 -4.71 -0.88 -9.50
C GLU A 134 -4.34 -2.00 -8.54
N LEU A 135 -4.07 -3.19 -9.07
CA LEU A 135 -3.51 -4.30 -8.29
C LEU A 135 -2.01 -4.09 -8.11
N ASP A 136 -1.52 -4.05 -6.87
CA ASP A 136 -0.11 -3.87 -6.58
C ASP A 136 0.71 -5.12 -6.94
N LEU A 137 1.44 -5.04 -8.05
CA LEU A 137 2.32 -6.11 -8.52
C LEU A 137 3.57 -6.27 -7.65
N HIS A 138 3.91 -5.33 -6.76
CA HIS A 138 5.07 -5.45 -5.87
C HIS A 138 4.69 -5.87 -4.46
N PHE A 139 3.39 -6.00 -4.17
CA PHE A 139 2.91 -6.47 -2.89
C PHE A 139 3.41 -7.89 -2.59
N THR A 140 3.89 -8.07 -1.35
CA THR A 140 4.28 -9.37 -0.81
C THR A 140 3.32 -9.72 0.31
N PRO A 141 2.71 -10.92 0.29
CA PRO A 141 1.80 -11.34 1.35
C PRO A 141 2.42 -11.20 2.74
N CYS A 142 1.67 -10.60 3.65
CA CYS A 142 2.06 -10.36 5.03
C CYS A 142 0.83 -10.36 5.93
N THR A 143 1.03 -10.34 7.24
CA THR A 143 -0.08 -10.33 8.19
C THR A 143 -0.83 -9.00 8.17
N LEU A 144 -2.12 -9.03 8.46
CA LEU A 144 -2.92 -7.82 8.64
C LEU A 144 -2.36 -6.93 9.75
N GLY A 145 -1.81 -7.53 10.81
CA GLY A 145 -1.11 -6.82 11.88
C GLY A 145 0.10 -6.02 11.39
N GLU A 146 0.89 -6.57 10.45
CA GLU A 146 2.01 -5.85 9.84
C GLU A 146 1.56 -4.64 9.02
N ILE A 147 0.45 -4.76 8.27
CA ILE A 147 -0.15 -3.64 7.53
C ILE A 147 -0.57 -2.53 8.50
N LYS A 148 -1.36 -2.86 9.52
CA LYS A 148 -1.83 -1.90 10.54
C LYS A 148 -0.69 -1.27 11.32
N ALA A 149 0.40 -2.00 11.56
CA ALA A 149 1.58 -1.47 12.24
C ALA A 149 2.33 -0.47 11.36
N LYS A 150 2.49 -0.77 10.06
CA LYS A 150 3.12 0.14 9.09
C LYS A 150 2.33 1.43 8.93
N ARG A 151 1.00 1.35 8.83
CA ARG A 151 0.09 2.53 8.75
C ARG A 151 0.27 3.44 9.97
N ARG A 152 0.13 2.89 11.19
CA ARG A 152 0.39 3.66 12.43
C ARG A 152 1.77 4.30 12.52
N GLN A 153 2.81 3.64 12.01
CA GLN A 153 4.16 4.22 11.98
C GLN A 153 4.26 5.37 10.98
N ALA A 154 3.60 5.27 9.82
CA ALA A 154 3.52 6.34 8.85
C ALA A 154 2.78 7.55 9.43
N ASP A 155 1.62 7.34 10.08
CA ASP A 155 0.85 8.43 10.70
C ASP A 155 1.67 9.15 11.79
N GLN A 156 2.39 8.41 12.62
CA GLN A 156 3.28 8.98 13.64
C GLN A 156 4.46 9.73 13.02
N ALA A 157 5.01 9.24 11.90
CA ALA A 157 6.08 9.91 11.19
C ALA A 157 5.61 11.19 10.49
N GLU A 158 4.37 11.23 10.00
CA GLU A 158 3.76 12.43 9.44
C GLU A 158 3.39 13.46 10.50
N ALA A 159 2.95 13.01 11.69
CA ALA A 159 2.70 13.89 12.83
C ALA A 159 4.00 14.48 13.40
N PHE A 160 5.11 13.74 13.34
CA PHE A 160 6.37 14.15 13.97
C PHE A 160 6.93 15.46 13.38
N ASN A 161 7.07 16.48 14.22
CA ASN A 161 7.81 17.69 13.87
C ASN A 161 9.34 17.48 13.97
N PRO A 162 10.09 17.47 12.85
CA PRO A 162 11.54 17.26 12.89
C PRO A 162 12.31 18.43 13.51
N ASN A 163 11.71 19.62 13.58
CA ASN A 163 12.29 20.81 14.18
C ASN A 163 11.33 21.38 15.25
N PRO A 164 11.18 20.67 16.38
CA PRO A 164 10.18 21.03 17.39
C PRO A 164 10.60 22.24 18.21
N TRP A 165 11.84 22.72 18.12
CA TRP A 165 12.31 23.85 18.90
C TRP A 165 12.32 25.12 18.06
N VAL A 166 11.65 26.15 18.52
CA VAL A 166 11.56 27.43 17.80
C VAL A 166 12.11 28.58 18.64
N LEU A 167 12.86 29.47 18.00
CA LEU A 167 13.18 30.79 18.57
C LEU A 167 12.09 31.75 18.15
N VAL A 168 11.47 32.41 19.14
CA VAL A 168 10.28 33.24 18.98
C VAL A 168 10.53 34.63 19.53
N ASN A 169 10.07 35.65 18.81
CA ASN A 169 9.94 37.01 19.33
C ASN A 169 8.51 37.23 19.85
N ASN A 170 8.35 38.11 20.86
CA ASN A 170 7.07 38.41 21.50
C ASN A 170 6.32 37.18 22.06
N PRO A 171 6.98 36.32 22.88
CA PRO A 171 6.36 35.11 23.40
C PRO A 171 5.15 35.42 24.30
N GLY A 172 4.04 34.67 24.13
CA GLY A 172 2.83 34.81 24.95
C GLY A 172 1.92 35.97 24.53
N GLN A 173 2.08 36.48 23.31
CA GLN A 173 1.20 37.46 22.68
C GLN A 173 0.58 36.82 21.43
N ASP A 174 -0.62 37.25 21.01
CA ASP A 174 -1.33 36.67 19.84
C ASP A 174 -0.57 36.78 18.49
N ASP A 175 0.62 37.39 18.48
CA ASP A 175 1.52 37.62 17.34
C ASP A 175 2.95 37.07 17.58
N GLU A 176 3.08 35.83 18.07
CA GLU A 176 4.39 35.16 18.14
C GLU A 176 5.05 35.02 16.76
N ASP A 177 6.18 35.71 16.57
CA ASP A 177 6.96 35.64 15.34
C ASP A 177 8.04 34.54 15.47
N ILE A 178 7.85 33.43 14.76
CA ILE A 178 8.86 32.36 14.65
C ILE A 178 10.03 32.86 13.80
N VAL A 179 11.20 32.96 14.43
CA VAL A 179 12.44 33.48 13.81
C VAL A 179 13.25 32.36 13.17
N ALA A 180 13.31 31.20 13.82
CA ALA A 180 14.06 30.03 13.37
C ALA A 180 13.58 28.74 14.04
N ASP A 181 13.74 27.63 13.33
CA ASP A 181 13.39 26.28 13.79
C ASP A 181 14.65 25.43 13.96
N PHE A 182 14.67 24.57 14.98
CA PHE A 182 15.82 23.75 15.35
C PHE A 182 15.39 22.31 15.67
N PRO A 183 16.20 21.32 15.29
CA PRO A 183 15.95 19.91 15.63
C PRO A 183 16.17 19.62 17.11
N THR A 184 17.02 20.40 17.80
CA THR A 184 17.36 20.17 19.21
C THR A 184 17.28 21.42 20.06
N PHE A 185 16.94 21.26 21.35
CA PHE A 185 16.89 22.36 22.31
C PHE A 185 18.27 23.02 22.47
N ALA A 186 19.35 22.24 22.39
CA ALA A 186 20.71 22.75 22.50
C ALA A 186 21.08 23.71 21.35
N GLU A 187 20.65 23.40 20.13
CA GLU A 187 20.82 24.28 18.98
C GLU A 187 20.01 25.56 19.14
N ALA A 188 18.74 25.45 19.56
CA ALA A 188 17.90 26.61 19.86
C ALA A 188 18.50 27.52 20.95
N VAL A 189 19.07 26.95 22.01
CA VAL A 189 19.77 27.69 23.08
C VAL A 189 21.01 28.40 22.55
N THR A 190 21.73 27.78 21.62
CA THR A 190 22.91 28.40 21.00
C THR A 190 22.49 29.59 20.15
N ALA A 191 21.49 29.42 19.29
CA ALA A 191 20.94 30.49 18.48
C ALA A 191 20.37 31.64 19.31
N LYS A 192 19.64 31.35 20.40
CA LYS A 192 19.14 32.38 21.33
C LYS A 192 20.27 33.23 21.92
N LYS A 193 21.39 32.61 22.30
CA LYS A 193 22.56 33.34 22.82
C LYS A 193 23.17 34.28 21.79
N GLU A 194 23.15 33.90 20.52
CA GLU A 194 23.66 34.72 19.42
C GLU A 194 22.70 35.85 19.04
N ALA A 195 21.39 35.59 19.06
CA ALA A 195 20.34 36.56 18.77
C ALA A 195 20.24 37.66 19.84
N GLY A 196 20.52 37.33 21.11
CA GLY A 196 20.52 38.28 22.24
C GLY A 196 19.15 38.63 22.81
N GLU A 197 18.07 38.41 22.07
CA GLU A 197 16.66 38.62 22.46
C GLU A 197 15.78 37.45 21.96
N GLY A 198 14.55 37.34 22.46
CA GLY A 198 13.59 36.27 22.14
C GLY A 198 13.57 35.10 23.14
N ASP A 199 12.60 34.20 22.99
CA ASP A 199 12.43 33.00 23.80
C ASP A 199 12.36 31.73 22.98
N ILE A 200 12.65 30.60 23.64
CA ILE A 200 12.57 29.29 23.01
C ILE A 200 11.26 28.65 23.43
N MET A 201 10.47 28.25 22.45
CA MET A 201 9.26 27.49 22.64
C MET A 201 9.39 26.14 21.94
N LYS A 202 8.61 25.17 22.40
CA LYS A 202 8.43 23.90 21.73
C LYS A 202 7.18 23.97 20.88
N ARG A 203 7.29 23.66 19.60
CA ARG A 203 6.17 23.44 18.70
C ARG A 203 5.79 21.97 18.75
N LEU A 204 4.55 21.70 19.14
CA LEU A 204 3.96 20.37 19.13
C LEU A 204 3.68 19.91 17.69
N ASP A 205 3.37 18.63 17.55
CA ASP A 205 3.04 17.99 16.28
C ASP A 205 1.76 18.57 15.64
N ASP A 206 0.86 19.14 16.45
CA ASP A 206 -0.34 19.87 15.99
C ASP A 206 -0.07 21.33 15.59
N GLY A 207 1.19 21.79 15.66
CA GLY A 207 1.62 23.15 15.36
C GLY A 207 1.52 24.14 16.53
N THR A 208 0.93 23.75 17.66
CA THR A 208 0.79 24.62 18.84
C THR A 208 2.15 24.91 19.48
N LEU A 209 2.40 26.17 19.84
CA LEU A 209 3.60 26.55 20.59
C LEU A 209 3.34 26.43 22.11
N THR A 210 4.30 25.86 22.83
CA THR A 210 4.28 25.74 24.29
C THR A 210 5.63 26.12 24.90
N THR A 211 5.60 26.63 26.12
CA THR A 211 6.79 26.89 26.95
C THR A 211 7.17 25.67 27.81
N GLU A 212 6.43 24.57 27.73
CA GLU A 212 6.74 23.33 28.44
C GLU A 212 7.88 22.58 27.74
N PHE A 213 8.98 22.39 28.45
CA PHE A 213 10.21 21.74 27.97
C PHE A 213 10.22 20.23 28.24
#